data_AF-A0A0R0M4P7-F1
#
_entry.id   AF-A0A0R0M4P7-F1
#
_cell.length_a   1.000
_cell.length_b   1.000
_cell.length_c   1.000
_cell.angle_alpha   90.00
_cell.angle_beta   90.00
_cell.angle_gamma   90.00
#
_symmetry.space_group_name_H-M   'P 1'
#
loop_
_entity.id
_entity.type
_entity.pdbx_description
1 polymer ?
#
loop_
_entity_poly.entity_id
_entity_poly.type
_entity_poly.pdbx_seq_one_letter_code
_entity_poly.pdbx_strand_id
1 'polypeptide(L)'
;MPKRVVIEPHLSTGDLENRYRQSQDSIERGHYQIIWLLALGKTTLEVSTVTGYGVSWIYELVRSYNRYGPEILGDLRRNNRGTKPLLNDEQLQYLQQVLQSEPEDGGAWNGAKVSQWMSKILNRNVYPQRGWEYLKKLQNG
;
A
#
# COMPACT_ATOMS: atom_id res chain seq x y z
N MET A 1 -13.67 -34.30 3.48
CA MET A 1 -14.32 -33.12 4.07
C MET A 1 -13.42 -31.90 3.86
N PRO A 2 -13.95 -30.70 3.56
CA PRO A 2 -13.13 -29.51 3.44
C PRO A 2 -12.42 -29.22 4.78
N LYS A 3 -11.13 -28.90 4.74
CA LYS A 3 -10.33 -28.64 5.93
C LYS A 3 -10.77 -27.30 6.55
N ARG A 4 -11.24 -27.36 7.80
CA ARG A 4 -11.54 -26.16 8.59
C ARG A 4 -10.24 -25.56 9.10
N VAL A 5 -10.16 -24.23 9.06
CA VAL A 5 -9.02 -23.50 9.60
C VAL A 5 -9.37 -23.08 11.02
N VAL A 6 -8.40 -23.18 11.92
CA VAL A 6 -8.54 -22.70 13.30
C VAL A 6 -8.15 -21.23 13.34
N ILE A 7 -8.99 -20.42 13.95
CA ILE A 7 -8.75 -18.99 14.19
C ILE A 7 -8.27 -18.84 15.63
N GLU A 8 -7.12 -18.18 15.83
CA GLU A 8 -6.63 -17.88 17.17
C GLU A 8 -7.56 -16.89 17.86
N PRO A 9 -7.83 -17.06 19.17
CA PRO A 9 -8.84 -16.28 19.89
C PRO A 9 -8.33 -14.89 20.31
N HIS A 10 -7.72 -14.14 19.37
CA HIS A 10 -7.30 -12.75 19.60
C HIS A 10 -8.49 -11.82 19.81
N LEU A 11 -9.65 -12.17 19.24
CA LEU A 11 -10.94 -11.53 19.44
C LEU A 11 -12.02 -12.59 19.62
N SER A 12 -13.04 -12.28 20.42
CA SER A 12 -14.22 -13.13 20.48
C SER A 12 -15.00 -13.07 19.17
N THR A 13 -15.86 -14.07 18.91
CA THR A 13 -16.74 -14.05 17.74
C THR A 13 -17.65 -12.83 17.71
N GLY A 14 -18.11 -12.36 18.89
CA GLY A 14 -18.91 -11.14 19.02
C GLY A 14 -18.10 -9.87 18.73
N ASP A 15 -16.83 -9.81 19.14
CA ASP A 15 -15.96 -8.67 18.82
C ASP A 15 -15.67 -8.59 17.32
N LEU A 16 -15.46 -9.73 16.66
CA LEU A 16 -15.29 -9.80 15.21
C LEU A 16 -16.53 -9.30 14.47
N GLU A 17 -17.73 -9.71 14.91
CA GLU A 17 -19.00 -9.22 14.37
C GLU A 17 -19.17 -7.71 14.57
N ASN A 18 -18.91 -7.22 15.78
CA ASN A 18 -19.04 -5.81 16.12
C ASN A 18 -18.11 -4.95 15.27
N ARG A 19 -16.84 -5.35 15.12
CA ARG A 19 -15.87 -4.64 14.29
C ARG A 19 -16.26 -4.68 12.82
N TYR A 20 -16.69 -5.82 12.30
CA TYR A 20 -17.24 -5.92 10.95
C TYR A 20 -18.37 -4.91 10.71
N ARG A 21 -19.33 -4.80 11.64
CA ARG A 21 -20.48 -3.87 11.52
C ARG A 21 -20.08 -2.40 11.64
N GLN A 22 -19.07 -2.09 12.46
CA GLN A 22 -18.64 -0.71 12.72
C GLN A 22 -17.62 -0.18 11.70
N SER A 23 -16.83 -1.06 11.06
CA SER A 23 -15.80 -0.68 10.09
C SER A 23 -16.40 0.13 8.94
N GLN A 24 -15.87 1.33 8.72
CA GLN A 24 -16.20 2.20 7.59
C GLN A 24 -15.30 1.95 6.37
N ASP A 25 -14.09 1.43 6.61
CA ASP A 25 -13.14 1.07 5.58
C ASP A 25 -13.54 -0.27 4.94
N SER A 26 -13.65 -0.31 3.61
CA SER A 26 -14.12 -1.49 2.88
C SER A 26 -13.15 -2.67 2.96
N ILE A 27 -11.85 -2.39 3.04
CA ILE A 27 -10.80 -3.43 3.16
C ILE A 27 -10.86 -4.02 4.56
N GLU A 28 -10.88 -3.17 5.59
CA GLU A 28 -10.99 -3.59 6.98
C GLU A 28 -12.26 -4.40 7.23
N ARG A 29 -13.40 -3.92 6.74
CA ARG A 29 -14.69 -4.63 6.83
C ARG A 29 -14.61 -6.03 6.21
N GLY A 30 -14.03 -6.14 5.01
CA GLY A 30 -13.86 -7.44 4.34
C GLY A 30 -12.98 -8.41 5.13
N HIS A 31 -11.88 -7.92 5.70
CA HIS A 31 -10.97 -8.71 6.52
C HIS A 31 -11.68 -9.24 7.78
N TYR A 32 -12.39 -8.38 8.51
CA TYR A 32 -13.18 -8.80 9.68
C TYR A 32 -14.28 -9.80 9.30
N GLN A 33 -14.98 -9.59 8.18
CA GLN A 33 -16.00 -10.52 7.70
C GLN A 33 -15.45 -11.93 7.50
N ILE A 34 -14.27 -12.05 6.88
CA ILE A 34 -13.62 -13.34 6.61
C ILE A 34 -13.24 -14.05 7.91
N ILE A 35 -12.55 -13.36 8.81
CA ILE A 35 -12.13 -13.95 10.10
C ILE A 35 -13.36 -14.32 10.95
N TRP A 36 -14.39 -13.48 10.97
CA TRP A 36 -15.66 -13.74 11.65
C TRP A 36 -16.35 -15.00 11.14
N LEU A 37 -16.53 -15.14 9.82
CA LEU A 37 -17.18 -16.30 9.22
C LEU A 37 -16.41 -17.60 9.51
N LEU A 38 -15.07 -17.56 9.46
CA LEU A 38 -14.23 -18.70 9.80
C LEU A 38 -14.34 -19.05 11.29
N ALA A 39 -14.40 -18.06 12.18
CA ALA A 39 -14.61 -18.26 13.61
C ALA A 39 -15.99 -18.86 13.94
N LEU A 40 -17.00 -18.58 13.11
CA LEU A 40 -18.32 -19.25 13.15
C LEU A 40 -18.29 -20.69 12.60
N GLY A 41 -17.12 -21.19 12.19
CA GLY A 41 -16.92 -22.56 11.72
C GLY A 41 -17.19 -22.77 10.23
N LYS A 42 -17.35 -21.71 9.43
CA LYS A 42 -17.44 -21.82 7.97
C LYS A 42 -16.12 -22.34 7.39
N THR A 43 -16.23 -23.08 6.29
CA THR A 43 -15.06 -23.54 5.53
C THR A 43 -14.50 -22.40 4.69
N THR A 44 -13.22 -22.48 4.34
CA THR A 44 -12.57 -21.49 3.48
C THR A 44 -13.24 -21.37 2.11
N LEU A 45 -13.81 -22.46 1.59
CA LEU A 45 -14.56 -22.45 0.33
C LEU A 45 -15.87 -21.69 0.44
N GLU A 46 -16.66 -21.90 1.51
CA GLU A 46 -17.88 -21.13 1.76
C GLU A 46 -17.56 -19.64 1.91
N VAL A 47 -16.51 -19.31 2.65
CA VAL A 47 -16.09 -17.92 2.85
C VAL A 47 -15.63 -17.29 1.53
N SER A 48 -14.89 -18.03 0.70
CA SER A 48 -14.51 -17.59 -0.64
C SER A 48 -15.73 -17.26 -1.50
N THR A 49 -16.74 -18.14 -1.51
CA THR A 49 -17.99 -17.93 -2.23
C THR A 49 -18.76 -16.70 -1.73
N VAL A 50 -18.84 -16.50 -0.41
CA VAL A 50 -19.59 -15.39 0.19
C VAL A 50 -18.89 -14.03 -0.02
N THR A 51 -17.56 -14.01 0.04
CA THR A 51 -16.79 -12.76 0.09
C THR A 51 -16.13 -12.39 -1.25
N GLY A 52 -16.06 -13.33 -2.20
CA GLY A 52 -15.38 -13.16 -3.48
C GLY A 52 -13.85 -13.25 -3.42
N TYR A 53 -13.26 -13.44 -2.24
CA TYR A 53 -11.81 -13.56 -2.09
C TYR A 53 -11.32 -14.96 -2.45
N GLY A 54 -10.15 -15.03 -3.09
CA GLY A 54 -9.51 -16.29 -3.42
C GLY A 54 -9.09 -17.08 -2.17
N VAL A 55 -9.26 -18.40 -2.21
CA VAL A 55 -8.93 -19.30 -1.10
C VAL A 55 -7.48 -19.15 -0.62
N SER A 56 -6.52 -19.02 -1.53
CA SER A 56 -5.09 -18.81 -1.16
C SER A 56 -4.88 -17.54 -0.34
N TRP A 57 -5.56 -16.46 -0.72
CA TRP A 57 -5.47 -15.19 -0.01
C TRP A 57 -6.15 -15.27 1.36
N ILE A 58 -7.28 -15.99 1.49
CA ILE A 58 -7.91 -16.27 2.78
C ILE A 58 -6.93 -17.01 3.72
N TYR A 59 -6.19 -17.99 3.22
CA TYR A 59 -5.16 -18.67 4.03
C TYR A 59 -4.03 -17.73 4.47
N GLU A 60 -3.62 -16.79 3.63
CA GLU A 60 -2.63 -15.77 4.01
C GLU A 60 -3.16 -14.83 5.09
N LEU A 61 -4.40 -14.34 4.93
CA LEU A 61 -5.05 -13.48 5.91
C LEU A 61 -5.15 -14.19 7.27
N VAL A 62 -5.58 -15.45 7.29
CA VAL A 62 -5.71 -16.23 8.53
C VAL A 62 -4.34 -16.50 9.17
N ARG A 63 -3.32 -16.86 8.38
CA ARG A 63 -1.96 -17.06 8.92
C ARG A 63 -1.43 -15.79 9.58
N SER A 64 -1.66 -14.65 8.95
CA SER A 64 -1.25 -13.34 9.50
C SER A 64 -2.05 -12.98 10.74
N TYR A 65 -3.38 -13.12 10.71
CA TYR A 65 -4.24 -12.86 11.88
C TYR A 65 -3.83 -13.74 13.06
N ASN A 66 -3.66 -15.04 12.85
CA ASN A 66 -3.28 -15.95 13.93
C ASN A 66 -1.91 -15.61 14.53
N ARG A 67 -0.97 -15.12 13.72
CA ARG A 67 0.38 -14.77 14.16
C ARG A 67 0.46 -13.44 14.90
N TYR A 68 -0.21 -12.43 14.37
CA TYR A 68 0.00 -11.04 14.78
C TYR A 68 -1.19 -10.53 15.60
N GLY A 69 -2.42 -10.81 15.16
CA GLY A 69 -3.63 -10.36 15.82
C GLY A 69 -4.47 -9.48 14.91
N PRO A 70 -5.47 -8.75 15.45
CA PRO A 70 -6.40 -7.94 14.66
C PRO A 70 -5.76 -6.71 14.01
N GLU A 71 -4.58 -6.29 14.43
CA GLU A 71 -3.88 -5.11 13.89
C GLU A 71 -3.42 -5.28 12.45
N ILE A 72 -3.40 -6.51 11.91
CA ILE A 72 -3.14 -6.78 10.50
C ILE A 72 -4.38 -6.65 9.61
N LEU A 73 -5.58 -6.53 10.20
CA LEU A 73 -6.84 -6.41 9.47
C LEU A 73 -7.04 -4.95 9.04
N GLY A 74 -7.33 -4.74 7.74
CA GLY A 74 -7.44 -3.40 7.15
C GLY A 74 -6.28 -3.03 6.23
N ASP A 75 -6.27 -1.76 5.79
CA ASP A 75 -5.27 -1.24 4.86
C ASP A 75 -3.97 -0.85 5.57
N LEU A 76 -3.04 -1.81 5.67
CA LEU A 76 -1.71 -1.59 6.21
C LEU A 76 -0.82 -0.71 5.29
N ARG A 77 -1.25 -0.41 4.06
CA ARG A 77 -0.47 0.45 3.14
C ARG A 77 -0.40 1.89 3.64
N ARG A 78 -1.35 2.32 4.48
CA ARG A 78 -1.34 3.65 5.11
C ARG A 78 -0.08 3.90 5.94
N ASN A 79 0.52 2.84 6.50
CA ASN A 79 1.76 2.95 7.29
C ASN A 79 3.01 2.57 6.49
N ASN A 80 2.85 1.98 5.30
CA ASN A 80 3.95 1.81 4.35
C ASN A 80 4.19 3.15 3.65
N ARG A 81 5.24 3.87 4.05
CA ARG A 81 5.70 5.13 3.43
C ARG A 81 6.25 4.92 2.01
N GLY A 82 5.48 4.25 1.14
CA GLY A 82 5.84 3.97 -0.24
C GLY A 82 7.26 3.43 -0.42
N THR A 83 7.76 3.54 -1.65
CA THR A 83 9.21 3.45 -1.89
C THR A 83 9.85 4.74 -1.42
N LYS A 84 11.04 4.66 -0.79
CA LYS A 84 11.82 5.85 -0.43
C LYS A 84 11.95 6.76 -1.65
N PRO A 85 11.72 8.08 -1.53
CA PRO A 85 11.91 9.01 -2.63
C PRO A 85 13.35 8.92 -3.16
N LEU A 86 13.51 9.14 -4.46
CA LEU A 86 14.82 9.08 -5.12
C LEU A 86 15.75 10.21 -4.64
N LEU A 87 15.17 11.40 -4.43
CA LEU A 87 15.84 12.56 -3.84
C LEU A 87 15.50 12.66 -2.35
N ASN A 88 16.49 13.00 -1.53
CA ASN A 88 16.26 13.48 -0.18
C ASN A 88 15.73 14.93 -0.18
N ASP A 89 15.41 15.48 0.99
CA ASP A 89 14.78 16.80 1.11
C ASP A 89 15.69 17.93 0.58
N GLU A 90 17.00 17.87 0.86
CA GLU A 90 17.98 18.84 0.38
C GLU A 90 18.10 18.83 -1.15
N GLN A 91 18.19 17.63 -1.74
CA GLN A 91 18.24 17.45 -3.19
C GLN A 91 16.93 17.88 -3.87
N LEU A 92 15.79 17.69 -3.21
CA LEU A 92 14.50 18.16 -3.71
C LEU A 92 14.41 19.69 -3.71
N GLN A 93 14.89 20.34 -2.65
CA GLN A 93 15.00 21.80 -2.60
C GLN A 93 15.97 22.33 -3.67
N TYR A 94 17.09 21.64 -3.87
CA TYR A 94 18.03 22.02 -4.90
C TYR A 94 17.44 21.89 -6.31
N LEU A 95 16.67 20.81 -6.57
CA LEU A 95 15.92 20.68 -7.81
C LEU A 95 14.95 21.85 -7.99
N GLN A 96 14.22 22.23 -6.94
CA GLN A 96 13.27 23.35 -7.01
C GLN A 96 13.95 24.67 -7.37
N GLN A 97 15.16 24.93 -6.87
CA GLN A 97 15.97 26.11 -7.23
C GLN A 97 16.43 26.04 -8.69
N VAL A 98 16.92 24.89 -9.13
CA VAL A 98 17.38 24.67 -10.52
C VAL A 98 16.23 24.86 -11.52
N LEU A 99 15.01 24.47 -11.16
CA LEU A 99 13.83 24.67 -11.99
C LEU A 99 13.44 26.16 -12.18
N GLN A 100 13.95 27.08 -11.35
CA GLN A 100 13.73 28.53 -11.53
C GLN A 100 14.62 29.15 -12.61
N SER A 101 15.72 28.50 -12.96
CA SER A 101 16.59 28.90 -14.07
C SER A 101 16.23 28.18 -15.37
N GLU A 102 16.62 28.75 -16.51
CA GLU A 102 16.51 28.05 -17.78
C GLU A 102 17.40 26.79 -17.82
N PRO A 103 16.94 25.69 -18.43
CA PRO A 103 17.78 24.51 -18.67
C PRO A 103 19.06 24.84 -19.47
N GLU A 104 20.16 24.14 -19.16
CA GLU A 104 21.45 24.29 -19.85
C GLU A 104 21.36 24.13 -21.38
N ASP A 105 20.43 23.31 -21.86
CA ASP A 105 20.19 23.01 -23.27
C ASP A 105 19.10 23.91 -23.92
N GLY A 106 18.56 24.88 -23.17
CA GLY A 106 17.56 25.86 -23.63
C GLY A 106 16.13 25.31 -23.75
N GLY A 107 15.14 26.19 -23.76
CA GLY A 107 13.71 25.83 -23.81
C GLY A 107 13.14 25.35 -22.47
N ALA A 108 11.91 24.82 -22.44
CA ALA A 108 11.24 24.50 -21.18
C ALA A 108 11.81 23.25 -20.47
N TRP A 109 11.69 23.22 -19.13
CA TRP A 109 11.93 22.02 -18.33
C TRP A 109 10.96 20.90 -18.71
N ASN A 110 11.48 19.69 -18.85
CA ASN A 110 10.70 18.48 -19.12
C ASN A 110 11.25 17.28 -18.34
N GLY A 111 10.52 16.16 -18.35
CA GLY A 111 10.90 14.97 -17.58
C GLY A 111 12.28 14.40 -17.94
N ALA A 112 12.69 14.47 -19.21
CA ALA A 112 14.01 14.00 -19.63
C ALA A 112 15.13 14.87 -19.02
N LYS A 113 14.99 16.20 -19.08
CA LYS A 113 15.96 17.15 -18.50
C LYS A 113 16.07 17.01 -16.99
N VAL A 114 14.93 16.88 -16.30
CA VAL A 114 14.91 16.63 -14.85
C VAL A 114 15.58 15.29 -14.53
N SER A 115 15.33 14.24 -15.30
CA SER A 115 15.96 12.93 -15.08
C SER A 115 17.48 12.95 -15.30
N GLN A 116 17.97 13.73 -16.28
CA GLN A 116 19.40 13.92 -16.50
C GLN A 116 20.05 14.64 -15.32
N TRP A 117 19.43 15.72 -14.83
CA TRP A 117 19.88 16.41 -13.63
C TRP A 117 19.90 15.48 -12.41
N MET A 118 18.82 14.73 -12.18
CA MET A 118 18.73 13.75 -11.08
C MET A 118 19.80 12.66 -11.21
N SER A 119 20.12 12.24 -12.44
CA SER A 119 21.17 11.24 -12.68
C SER A 119 22.55 11.74 -12.28
N LYS A 120 22.85 13.03 -12.55
CA LYS A 120 24.09 13.70 -12.12
C LYS A 120 24.20 13.72 -10.58
N ILE A 121 23.13 14.14 -9.89
CA ILE A 121 23.13 14.28 -8.42
C ILE A 121 23.14 12.92 -7.70
N LEU A 122 22.46 11.91 -8.23
CA LEU A 122 22.36 10.59 -7.62
C LEU A 122 23.48 9.62 -8.04
N ASN A 123 24.35 10.04 -8.95
CA ASN A 123 25.42 9.22 -9.53
C ASN A 123 24.92 7.85 -10.06
N ARG A 124 23.73 7.84 -10.67
CA ARG A 124 23.12 6.64 -11.28
C ARG A 124 22.10 7.05 -12.34
N ASN A 125 21.83 6.16 -13.29
CA ASN A 125 20.82 6.42 -14.31
C ASN A 125 19.41 6.54 -13.71
N VAL A 126 18.72 7.62 -14.02
CA VAL A 126 17.32 7.87 -13.66
C VAL A 126 16.49 7.92 -14.94
N TYR A 127 15.47 7.07 -15.03
CA TYR A 127 14.59 7.03 -16.19
C TYR A 127 13.77 8.33 -16.35
N PRO A 128 13.49 8.80 -17.59
CA PRO A 128 12.73 10.02 -17.86
C PRO A 128 11.37 10.10 -17.16
N GLN A 129 10.70 8.95 -16.97
CA GLN A 129 9.45 8.87 -16.22
C GLN A 129 9.60 9.41 -14.79
N ARG A 130 10.71 9.10 -14.11
CA ARG A 130 10.97 9.60 -12.76
C ARG A 130 11.21 11.11 -12.75
N GLY A 131 11.91 11.64 -13.76
CA GLY A 131 12.05 13.09 -13.90
C GLY A 131 10.71 13.79 -14.10
N TRP A 132 9.80 13.20 -14.88
CA TRP A 132 8.44 13.73 -15.06
C TRP A 132 7.61 13.68 -13.77
N GLU A 133 7.69 12.59 -13.01
CA GLU A 133 7.02 12.46 -11.70
C GLU A 133 7.45 13.59 -10.74
N TYR A 134 8.76 13.88 -10.66
CA TYR A 134 9.29 14.95 -9.83
C TYR A 134 8.91 16.35 -10.34
N LEU A 135 8.94 16.56 -11.67
CA LEU A 135 8.52 17.84 -12.26
C LEU A 135 7.06 18.15 -11.95
N LYS A 136 6.15 17.18 -12.13
CA LYS A 136 4.74 17.33 -11.76
C LYS A 136 4.55 17.58 -10.26
N LYS A 137 5.29 16.87 -9.41
CA LYS A 137 5.20 17.03 -7.96
C LYS A 137 5.54 18.45 -7.51
N LEU A 138 6.52 19.09 -8.16
CA LEU A 138 6.95 20.45 -7.86
C LEU A 138 6.10 21.55 -8.53
N GLN A 139 5.31 21.21 -9.56
CA GLN A 139 4.38 22.15 -10.21
C GLN A 139 3.00 22.18 -9.55
N ASN A 140 2.59 21.09 -8.90
CA ASN A 140 1.26 20.93 -8.29
C ASN A 140 1.26 21.09 -6.76
N GLY A 141 2.39 21.44 -6.15
CA GLY A 141 2.56 21.65 -4.71
C GLY A 141 2.93 23.09 -4.42
#